data_AF-A0A4Z0L209-F1
#
_entry.id   AF-A0A4Z0L209-F1
#
_cell.length_a   1.000
_cell.length_b   1.000
_cell.length_c   1.000
_cell.angle_alpha   90.00
_cell.angle_beta   90.00
_cell.angle_gamma   90.00
#
_symmetry.space_group_name_H-M   'P 1'
#
loop_
_entity.id
_entity.type
_entity.pdbx_description
1 polymer ?
#
loop_
_entity_poly.entity_id
_entity_poly.type
_entity_poly.pdbx_seq_one_letter_code
_entity_poly.pdbx_strand_id
1 'polypeptide(L)' 'IYAPAPVVRESVLQAYPQIADWLQPVFASLDEKTLKQLNARIAVEGLDAKKVAADYLRQKGWVK' A
#
# COMPACT_ATOMS: atom_id res chain seq x y z
N ILE A 1 2.25 16.58 -0.58
CA ILE A 1 2.74 15.22 -0.25
C ILE A 1 3.61 14.75 -1.42
N TYR A 2 4.79 14.20 -1.16
CA TYR A 2 5.57 13.51 -2.21
C TYR A 2 4.89 12.19 -2.53
N ALA A 3 4.63 11.93 -3.82
CA ALA A 3 3.92 10.72 -4.25
C ALA A 3 4.78 9.48 -3.93
N PRO A 4 4.30 8.54 -3.11
CA PRO A 4 5.03 7.32 -2.83
C PRO A 4 4.94 6.35 -4.01
N ALA A 5 6.05 5.70 -4.34
CA ALA A 5 6.10 4.66 -5.36
C ALA A 5 6.99 3.50 -4.91
N PRO A 6 6.63 2.24 -5.23
CA PRO A 6 7.49 1.10 -4.96
C PRO A 6 8.69 1.11 -5.91
N VAL A 7 9.89 0.93 -5.38
CA VAL A 7 11.12 0.77 -6.15
C VAL A 7 11.68 -0.62 -5.90
N VAL A 8 11.90 -1.38 -6.98
CA VAL A 8 12.37 -2.78 -6.93
C VAL A 8 13.57 -2.96 -7.84
N ARG A 9 14.50 -3.84 -7.45
CA ARG A 9 15.64 -4.20 -8.31
C ARG A 9 15.16 -4.95 -9.55
N GLU A 10 15.74 -4.63 -10.69
CA GLU A 10 15.38 -5.23 -11.98
C GLU A 10 15.37 -6.77 -11.96
N SER A 11 16.41 -7.40 -11.42
CA SER A 11 16.51 -8.86 -11.34
C SER A 11 15.34 -9.51 -10.57
N VAL A 12 14.78 -8.80 -9.58
CA VAL A 12 13.62 -9.28 -8.81
C VAL A 12 12.33 -9.06 -9.60
N LEU A 13 12.19 -7.92 -10.27
CA LEU A 13 11.03 -7.66 -11.11
C LEU A 13 10.96 -8.62 -12.31
N GLN A 14 12.09 -8.98 -12.90
CA GLN A 14 12.16 -9.99 -13.95
C GLN A 14 11.75 -11.38 -13.46
N ALA A 15 12.11 -11.74 -12.23
CA ALA A 15 11.70 -13.01 -11.62
C ALA A 15 10.20 -13.03 -11.22
N TYR A 16 9.62 -11.85 -10.95
CA TYR A 16 8.24 -11.70 -10.49
C TYR A 16 7.55 -10.52 -11.22
N PRO A 17 7.34 -10.61 -12.54
CA PRO A 17 6.81 -9.49 -13.33
C PRO A 17 5.41 -9.05 -12.87
N GLN A 18 4.62 -9.99 -12.35
CA GLN A 18 3.28 -9.74 -11.80
C GLN A 18 3.25 -8.79 -10.59
N ILE A 19 4.39 -8.47 -9.96
CA ILE A 19 4.47 -7.44 -8.91
C ILE A 19 3.94 -6.10 -9.43
N ALA A 20 4.22 -5.76 -10.69
CA ALA A 20 3.73 -4.53 -11.29
C ALA A 20 2.19 -4.49 -11.30
N ASP A 21 1.56 -5.56 -11.78
CA ASP A 21 0.09 -5.66 -11.87
C ASP A 21 -0.57 -5.68 -10.50
N TRP A 22 0.07 -6.30 -9.51
CA TRP A 22 -0.44 -6.35 -8.13
C TRP A 22 -0.36 -4.99 -7.44
N LEU A 23 0.74 -4.26 -7.62
CA LEU A 23 0.97 -2.99 -6.92
C LEU A 23 0.31 -1.79 -7.61
N GLN A 24 0.05 -1.86 -8.92
CA GLN A 24 -0.58 -0.78 -9.68
C GLN A 24 -1.91 -0.32 -9.05
N PRO A 25 -2.91 -1.19 -8.80
CA PRO A 25 -4.19 -0.75 -8.25
C PRO A 25 -4.05 -0.33 -6.78
N VAL A 26 -3.09 -0.92 -6.05
CA VAL A 26 -2.80 -0.56 -4.66
C VAL A 26 -2.33 0.89 -4.59
N PHE A 27 -1.27 1.25 -5.30
CA PHE A 27 -0.71 2.60 -5.23
C PHE A 27 -1.60 3.65 -5.91
N ALA A 28 -2.36 3.27 -6.95
CA ALA A 28 -3.36 4.17 -7.55
C ALA A 28 -4.45 4.60 -6.56
N SER A 29 -4.74 3.77 -5.54
CA SER A 29 -5.75 4.07 -4.52
C SER A 29 -5.22 4.87 -3.31
N LEU A 30 -3.90 5.07 -3.20
CA LEU A 30 -3.25 5.78 -2.10
C LEU A 30 -3.17 7.29 -2.38
N ASP A 31 -4.34 7.92 -2.58
CA ASP A 31 -4.43 9.36 -2.70
C ASP A 31 -4.11 10.08 -1.38
N GLU A 32 -3.97 11.41 -1.44
CA GLU A 32 -3.62 12.24 -0.27
C GLU A 32 -4.58 12.05 0.90
N LYS A 33 -5.89 11.96 0.64
CA LYS A 33 -6.89 11.79 1.69
C LYS A 33 -6.76 10.42 2.35
N THR A 34 -6.59 9.38 1.55
CA THR A 34 -6.44 8.00 2.00
C THR A 34 -5.17 7.83 2.82
N LEU A 35 -4.03 8.36 2.35
CA LEU A 35 -2.77 8.31 3.09
C LEU A 35 -2.85 9.04 4.43
N LYS A 36 -3.48 10.23 4.48
CA LYS A 36 -3.69 10.95 5.74
C LYS A 36 -4.53 10.14 6.72
N GLN A 37 -5.60 9.49 6.26
CA GLN A 37 -6.46 8.65 7.09
C GLN A 37 -5.71 7.43 7.63
N LEU A 38 -4.99 6.71 6.78
CA LEU A 38 -4.21 5.54 7.19
C LEU A 38 -3.09 5.92 8.19
N ASN A 39 -2.40 7.03 7.96
CA ASN A 39 -1.37 7.51 8.87
C ASN A 39 -1.94 8.01 10.20
N ALA A 40 -3.12 8.66 10.22
CA ALA A 40 -3.76 9.10 11.45
C ALA A 40 -4.14 7.92 12.37
N ARG A 41 -4.65 6.83 11.79
CA ARG A 41 -4.93 5.58 12.52
C ARG A 41 -3.69 5.02 13.22
N ILE A 42 -2.51 5.23 12.67
CA ILE A 42 -1.25 4.76 13.27
C ILE A 42 -0.74 5.78 14.29
N ALA A 43 -0.51 7.02 13.86
CA ALA A 43 0.20 8.02 14.64
C ALA A 43 -0.63 8.66 15.76
N VAL A 44 -1.95 8.72 15.58
CA VAL A 44 -2.88 9.38 16.53
C VAL A 44 -3.66 8.34 17.33
N GLU A 45 -4.24 7.34 16.66
CA GLU A 45 -5.07 6.32 17.31
C GLU A 45 -4.24 5.15 17.89
N GLY A 46 -2.95 5.06 17.57
CA GLY A 46 -2.04 4.06 18.11
C GLY A 46 -2.26 2.63 17.57
N LEU A 47 -2.91 2.47 16.41
CA LEU A 47 -3.12 1.17 15.81
C LEU A 47 -1.81 0.61 15.20
N ASP A 48 -1.66 -0.71 15.27
CA ASP A 48 -0.55 -1.41 14.63
C ASP A 48 -0.55 -1.21 13.11
N ALA A 49 0.59 -0.79 12.57
CA ALA A 49 0.73 -0.47 11.14
C ALA A 49 0.48 -1.68 10.24
N LYS A 50 0.86 -2.90 10.65
CA LYS A 50 0.60 -4.12 9.86
C LYS A 50 -0.89 -4.41 9.80
N LYS A 51 -1.60 -4.22 10.91
CA LYS A 51 -3.06 -4.37 10.95
C LYS A 51 -3.75 -3.32 10.09
N VAL A 52 -3.35 -2.05 10.16
CA VAL A 52 -3.91 -0.98 9.31
C VAL A 52 -3.72 -1.29 7.83
N ALA A 53 -2.53 -1.74 7.43
CA ALA A 53 -2.25 -2.14 6.05
C ALA A 53 -3.09 -3.36 5.62
N ALA A 54 -3.14 -4.42 6.44
CA ALA A 54 -3.92 -5.62 6.14
C ALA A 54 -5.42 -5.31 6.00
N ASP A 55 -5.98 -4.52 6.92
CA ASP A 55 -7.39 -4.12 6.87
C ASP A 55 -7.70 -3.31 5.62
N TYR A 56 -6.82 -2.38 5.23
CA TYR A 56 -6.97 -1.60 4.00
C TYR A 56 -6.99 -2.48 2.76
N LEU A 57 -6.02 -3.40 2.64
CA LEU A 57 -5.94 -4.32 1.51
C LEU A 57 -7.14 -5.28 1.46
N ARG A 58 -7.64 -5.75 2.60
CA ARG A 58 -8.87 -6.58 2.69
C ARG A 58 -10.11 -5.82 2.26
N GLN A 59 -10.26 -4.58 2.74
CA GLN A 59 -11.38 -3.71 2.36
C GLN A 59 -11.44 -3.48 0.85
N LYS A 60 -10.29 -3.42 0.19
CA LYS A 60 -10.15 -3.29 -1.27
C LYS A 60 -10.26 -4.62 -2.03
N GLY A 61 -10.33 -5.75 -1.32
CA GLY A 61 -10.43 -7.09 -1.92
C GLY A 61 -9.13 -7.64 -2.48
N TRP A 62 -7.97 -7.08 -2.12
CA TRP A 62 -6.66 -7.51 -2.63
C TRP A 62 -6.01 -8.63 -1.83
N VAL A 63 -6.44 -8.84 -0.58
CA VAL A 63 -5.99 -9.94 0.29
C VAL A 63 -7.16 -10.49 1.08
N LYS A 64 -7.03 -11.73 1.59
CA LYS A 64 -8.03 -12.40 2.44
C LYS A 64 -7.83 -12.10 3.93
#